data_AF-A0A6I3ZJL7-F1
#
_entry.id   AF-A0A6I3ZJL7-F1
#
_cell.length_a   1.000
_cell.length_b   1.000
_cell.length_c   1.000
_cell.angle_alpha   90.00
_cell.angle_beta   90.00
_cell.angle_gamma   90.00
#
_symmetry.space_group_name_H-M   'P 1'
#
loop_
_entity.id
_entity.type
_entity.pdbx_description
1 polymer ?
#
loop_
_entity_poly.entity_id
_entity_poly.type
_entity_poly.pdbx_seq_one_letter_code
_entity_poly.pdbx_strand_id
1 'polypeptide(L)'
;MGDNSDLHTSDGADVPTWAQSREQRDHAQAQAHSRYLDHLTAVLTQCGVADPAELAETVLDALLVWRDVDSGTPCRCSCHPQLPDSSRHDYGFTCPCSQLGGERSRSWENWRNTIEAYWSSPEGQQIAAAEQAADAEFADWLTTQDSVTMSRLADFAPEQWTGEIDGHRFEFRERHGQWNIEIDQHPSGRYIQHVAGTDPDGTLVYREREIEEGEHIGSGTTADEGYGSTLIERARFIIDKIRTHLTRQTCRYHLDTMEHLDALLGAPARWCPLCGARRASP
;
A
#
# COMPACT_ATOMS: atom_id res chain seq x y z
N MET A 1 9.31 29.14 -37.12
CA MET A 1 10.41 28.20 -36.82
C MET A 1 10.79 28.47 -35.38
N GLY A 2 10.21 27.84 -34.37
CA GLY A 2 9.52 26.57 -34.20
C GLY A 2 9.76 26.33 -32.71
N ASP A 3 8.83 26.76 -31.87
CA ASP A 3 7.79 25.88 -31.33
C ASP A 3 8.44 24.75 -30.50
N ASN A 4 8.53 24.99 -29.19
CA ASN A 4 8.80 23.95 -28.21
C ASN A 4 7.65 24.03 -27.19
N SER A 5 6.51 23.60 -27.71
CA SER A 5 5.29 23.31 -26.97
C SER A 5 5.50 22.13 -26.03
N ASP A 6 4.79 22.21 -24.92
CA ASP A 6 4.16 21.08 -24.22
C ASP A 6 5.06 20.07 -23.54
N LEU A 7 5.54 20.46 -22.36
CA LEU A 7 5.58 19.57 -21.19
C LEU A 7 4.14 19.11 -20.90
N HIS A 8 3.72 18.05 -21.58
CA HIS A 8 2.56 17.25 -21.18
C HIS A 8 2.95 16.48 -19.90
N THR A 9 2.76 17.14 -18.77
CA THR A 9 2.56 16.49 -17.47
C THR A 9 1.33 15.62 -17.62
N SER A 10 1.51 14.31 -17.79
CA SER A 10 0.42 13.34 -17.67
C SER A 10 -0.09 13.39 -16.24
N ASP A 11 -1.40 13.58 -16.15
CA ASP A 11 -2.24 13.80 -14.98
C ASP A 11 -2.06 12.69 -13.92
N GLY A 12 -1.05 12.86 -13.07
CA GLY A 12 -0.97 12.19 -11.78
C GLY A 12 -1.89 12.95 -10.85
N ALA A 13 -3.02 12.35 -10.48
CA ALA A 13 -4.00 12.92 -9.57
C ALA A 13 -3.31 13.76 -8.48
N ASP A 14 -3.48 15.08 -8.55
CA ASP A 14 -2.87 16.06 -7.64
C ASP A 14 -3.06 15.58 -6.21
N VAL A 15 -1.96 15.15 -5.55
CA VAL A 15 -2.01 14.79 -4.14
C VAL A 15 -2.40 16.06 -3.39
N PRO A 16 -3.59 16.10 -2.74
CA PRO A 16 -4.08 17.34 -2.18
C PRO A 16 -3.08 17.86 -1.14
N THR A 17 -2.75 19.15 -1.23
CA THR A 17 -1.92 19.80 -0.21
C THR A 17 -2.56 19.60 1.17
N TRP A 18 -1.76 19.69 2.24
CA TRP A 18 -2.28 19.58 3.61
C TRP A 18 -3.44 20.55 3.92
N ALA A 19 -3.44 21.74 3.28
CA ALA A 19 -4.52 22.70 3.38
C ALA A 19 -5.79 22.23 2.66
N GLN A 20 -5.67 21.75 1.43
CA GLN A 20 -6.80 21.19 0.66
C GLN A 20 -7.37 19.92 1.32
N SER A 21 -6.50 19.05 1.84
CA SER A 21 -6.92 17.87 2.61
C SER A 21 -7.71 18.24 3.85
N ARG A 22 -7.34 19.34 4.53
CA ARG A 22 -8.06 19.84 5.70
C ARG A 22 -9.41 20.42 5.31
N GLU A 23 -9.47 21.23 4.27
CA GLU A 23 -10.70 21.83 3.76
C GLU A 23 -11.70 20.75 3.29
N GLN A 24 -11.21 19.73 2.58
CA GLN A 24 -12.02 18.59 2.15
C GLN A 24 -12.61 17.82 3.34
N ARG A 25 -11.81 17.57 4.39
CA ARG A 25 -12.29 16.92 5.61
C ARG A 25 -13.32 17.75 6.35
N ASP A 26 -13.08 19.06 6.50
CA ASP A 26 -14.02 19.97 7.16
C ASP A 26 -15.35 20.05 6.41
N HIS A 27 -15.28 20.08 5.08
CA HIS A 27 -16.46 20.02 4.22
C HIS A 27 -17.22 18.69 4.36
N ALA A 28 -16.50 17.57 4.33
CA ALA A 28 -17.10 16.25 4.51
C ALA A 28 -17.74 16.08 5.90
N GLN A 29 -17.09 16.58 6.96
CA GLN A 29 -17.64 16.54 8.32
C GLN A 29 -18.88 17.42 8.47
N ALA A 30 -18.92 18.59 7.83
CA ALA A 30 -20.12 19.44 7.82
C ALA A 30 -21.30 18.75 7.11
N GLN A 31 -21.04 18.09 5.98
CA GLN A 31 -22.06 17.30 5.27
C GLN A 31 -22.51 16.09 6.10
N ALA A 32 -21.57 15.35 6.70
CA ALA A 32 -21.88 14.23 7.59
C ALA A 32 -22.76 14.71 8.74
N HIS A 33 -22.40 15.81 9.41
CA HIS A 33 -23.16 16.38 10.51
C HIS A 33 -24.61 16.65 10.12
N SER A 34 -24.84 17.35 9.01
CA SER A 34 -26.20 17.63 8.51
C SER A 34 -27.01 16.35 8.31
N ARG A 35 -26.41 15.32 7.70
CA ARG A 35 -27.11 14.07 7.40
C ARG A 35 -27.42 13.24 8.62
N TYR A 36 -26.49 13.19 9.58
CA TYR A 36 -26.73 12.51 10.84
C TYR A 36 -27.77 13.25 11.69
N LEU A 37 -27.82 14.58 11.62
CA LEU A 37 -28.86 15.38 12.28
C LEU A 37 -30.24 15.07 11.70
N ASP A 38 -30.37 15.07 10.37
CA ASP A 38 -31.63 14.69 9.69
C ASP A 38 -32.06 13.27 10.07
N HIS A 39 -31.12 12.33 10.06
CA HIS A 39 -31.37 10.93 10.41
C HIS A 39 -31.85 10.78 11.86
N LEU A 40 -31.14 11.36 12.82
CA LEU A 40 -31.51 11.30 14.23
C LEU A 40 -32.83 12.00 14.51
N THR A 41 -33.06 13.15 13.89
CA THR A 41 -34.35 13.88 13.99
C THR A 41 -35.50 12.98 13.51
N ALA A 42 -35.34 12.30 12.38
CA ALA A 42 -36.34 11.38 11.87
C ALA A 42 -36.60 10.19 12.81
N VAL A 43 -35.54 9.59 13.37
CA VAL A 43 -35.66 8.48 14.34
C VAL A 43 -36.35 8.95 15.62
N LEU A 44 -35.94 10.07 16.20
CA LEU A 44 -36.51 10.61 17.43
C LEU A 44 -37.97 11.04 17.24
N THR A 45 -38.32 11.55 16.05
CA THR A 45 -39.72 11.83 15.67
C THR A 45 -40.56 10.56 15.69
N GLN A 46 -40.05 9.45 15.13
CA GLN A 46 -40.75 8.16 15.16
C GLN A 46 -40.91 7.61 16.58
N CYS A 47 -39.97 7.91 17.47
CA CYS A 47 -40.06 7.58 18.90
C CYS A 47 -41.00 8.49 19.71
N GLY A 48 -41.57 9.53 19.09
CA GLY A 48 -42.50 10.45 19.77
C GLY A 48 -41.83 11.43 20.73
N VAL A 49 -40.55 11.76 20.50
CA VAL A 49 -39.85 12.80 21.26
C VAL A 49 -40.48 14.16 20.98
N ALA A 50 -40.66 14.98 22.02
CA ALA A 50 -41.34 16.27 21.93
C ALA A 50 -40.57 17.31 21.09
N ASP A 51 -39.23 17.37 21.25
CA ASP A 51 -38.33 18.16 20.40
C ASP A 51 -37.24 17.26 19.81
N PRO A 52 -37.51 16.60 18.68
CA PRO A 52 -36.59 15.63 18.09
C PRO A 52 -35.36 16.31 17.46
N ALA A 53 -35.48 17.56 16.99
CA ALA A 53 -34.38 18.26 16.34
C ALA A 53 -33.37 18.78 17.38
N GLU A 54 -33.85 19.43 18.44
CA GLU A 54 -32.99 19.93 19.53
C GLU A 54 -32.26 18.78 20.23
N LEU A 55 -32.95 17.66 20.47
CA LEU A 55 -32.32 16.48 21.07
C LEU A 55 -31.30 15.84 20.12
N ALA A 56 -31.58 15.77 18.81
CA ALA A 56 -30.64 15.22 17.83
C ALA A 56 -29.34 16.03 17.78
N GLU A 57 -29.43 17.36 17.73
CA GLU A 57 -28.28 18.26 17.76
C GLU A 57 -27.47 18.08 19.06
N THR A 58 -28.15 18.08 20.20
CA THR A 58 -27.52 17.88 21.52
C THR A 58 -26.77 16.55 21.60
N VAL A 59 -27.36 15.46 21.09
CA VAL A 59 -26.75 14.13 21.11
C VAL A 59 -25.54 14.06 20.19
N LEU A 60 -25.61 14.65 18.99
CA LEU A 60 -24.48 14.68 18.07
C LEU A 60 -23.30 15.46 18.64
N ASP A 61 -23.57 16.65 19.18
CA ASP A 61 -22.53 17.48 19.80
C ASP A 61 -21.89 16.76 20.99
N ALA A 62 -22.71 16.17 21.87
CA ALA A 62 -22.22 15.50 23.07
C ALA A 62 -21.39 14.23 22.79
N LEU A 63 -21.73 13.47 21.74
CA LEU A 63 -21.09 12.18 21.47
C LEU A 63 -19.96 12.27 20.44
N LEU A 64 -20.04 13.21 19.50
CA LEU A 64 -19.18 13.23 18.31
C LEU A 64 -18.37 14.54 18.15
N VAL A 65 -18.71 15.61 18.88
CA VAL A 65 -18.00 16.90 18.84
C VAL A 65 -17.24 17.14 20.14
N TRP A 66 -16.14 16.41 20.28
CA TRP A 66 -15.24 16.56 21.42
C TRP A 66 -14.46 17.86 21.31
N ARG A 67 -14.36 18.62 22.40
CA ARG A 67 -13.61 19.89 22.43
C ARG A 67 -12.48 19.81 23.45
N ASP A 68 -11.34 20.38 23.07
CA ASP A 68 -10.24 20.60 23.98
C ASP A 68 -10.68 21.53 25.14
N VAL A 69 -10.36 21.14 26.38
CA VAL A 69 -10.90 21.80 27.59
C VAL A 69 -10.38 23.22 27.76
N ASP A 70 -9.15 23.48 27.29
CA ASP A 70 -8.49 24.77 27.47
C ASP A 70 -8.79 25.73 26.32
N SER A 71 -8.81 25.24 25.08
CA SER A 71 -8.99 26.07 23.88
C SER A 71 -10.43 26.09 23.35
N GLY A 72 -11.30 25.16 23.77
CA GLY A 72 -12.65 24.99 23.24
C GLY A 72 -12.70 24.54 21.76
N THR A 73 -11.54 24.28 21.15
CA THR A 73 -11.44 23.86 19.75
C THR A 73 -11.83 22.39 19.60
N PRO A 74 -12.44 21.99 18.47
CA PRO A 74 -12.75 20.57 18.23
C PRO A 74 -11.49 19.70 18.26
N CYS A 75 -11.49 18.69 19.13
CA CYS A 75 -10.45 17.68 19.23
C CYS A 75 -10.59 16.69 18.08
N ARG A 76 -9.48 16.43 17.38
CA ARG A 76 -9.41 15.53 16.21
C ARG A 76 -8.67 14.23 16.49
N CYS A 77 -8.32 13.95 17.73
CA CYS A 77 -7.69 12.70 18.11
C CYS A 77 -8.64 11.53 17.85
N SER A 78 -8.12 10.46 17.25
CA SER A 78 -8.84 9.20 17.02
C SER A 78 -9.26 8.48 18.31
N CYS A 79 -8.87 9.00 19.48
CA CYS A 79 -9.28 8.52 20.79
C CYS A 79 -10.78 8.70 21.08
N HIS A 80 -11.48 9.49 20.29
CA HIS A 80 -12.90 9.75 20.45
C HIS A 80 -13.70 9.34 19.21
N PRO A 81 -14.99 8.96 19.37
CA PRO A 81 -15.91 8.85 18.25
C PRO A 81 -16.00 10.18 17.50
N GLN A 82 -15.98 10.12 16.18
CA GLN A 82 -16.05 11.28 15.30
C GLN A 82 -17.01 11.02 14.15
N LEU A 83 -17.55 12.09 13.57
CA LEU A 83 -18.25 11.99 12.30
C LEU A 83 -17.27 11.60 11.17
N PRO A 84 -17.73 10.84 10.15
CA PRO A 84 -16.93 10.52 8.99
C PRO A 84 -16.34 11.77 8.35
N ASP A 85 -15.05 11.73 8.04
CA ASP A 85 -14.29 12.84 7.43
C ASP A 85 -14.14 12.69 5.91
N SER A 86 -14.86 11.74 5.32
CA SER A 86 -14.96 11.54 3.87
C SER A 86 -16.36 11.08 3.49
N SER A 87 -16.74 11.36 2.24
CA SER A 87 -18.01 10.89 1.64
C SER A 87 -18.03 9.40 1.30
N ARG A 88 -16.98 8.65 1.67
CA ARG A 88 -16.91 7.20 1.42
C ARG A 88 -18.07 6.48 2.08
N HIS A 89 -18.64 5.52 1.35
CA HIS A 89 -19.84 4.79 1.75
C HIS A 89 -20.99 5.71 2.15
N ASP A 90 -21.09 6.87 1.52
CA ASP A 90 -22.15 7.83 1.77
C ASP A 90 -22.22 8.22 3.26
N TYR A 91 -21.07 8.54 3.86
CA TYR A 91 -20.93 8.80 5.29
C TYR A 91 -21.36 7.62 6.19
N GLY A 92 -21.27 6.40 5.68
CA GLY A 92 -21.69 5.19 6.39
C GLY A 92 -23.16 4.79 6.19
N PHE A 93 -24.00 5.64 5.58
CA PHE A 93 -25.41 5.33 5.33
C PHE A 93 -25.60 4.20 4.32
N THR A 94 -24.63 3.99 3.42
CA THR A 94 -24.64 2.88 2.46
C THR A 94 -23.74 1.71 2.89
N CYS A 95 -23.33 1.67 4.15
CA CYS A 95 -22.54 0.57 4.67
C CYS A 95 -23.32 -0.76 4.56
N PRO A 96 -22.70 -1.86 4.09
CA PRO A 96 -23.36 -3.17 4.06
C PRO A 96 -23.92 -3.62 5.42
N CYS A 97 -23.34 -3.13 6.53
CA CYS A 97 -23.79 -3.41 7.89
C CYS A 97 -25.14 -2.77 8.25
N SER A 98 -25.53 -1.65 7.62
CA SER A 98 -26.81 -0.99 7.86
C SER A 98 -27.94 -1.51 6.95
N GLN A 99 -27.63 -2.41 6.00
CA GLN A 99 -28.57 -2.92 5.02
C GLN A 99 -29.20 -4.25 5.44
N LEU A 100 -30.48 -4.46 5.09
CA LEU A 100 -31.13 -5.76 5.21
C LEU A 100 -30.50 -6.77 4.24
N GLY A 101 -30.58 -8.08 4.53
CA GLY A 101 -29.91 -9.11 3.73
C GLY A 101 -30.19 -9.03 2.22
N GLY A 102 -31.45 -8.80 1.82
CA GLY A 102 -31.83 -8.67 0.40
C GLY A 102 -31.40 -7.34 -0.24
N GLU A 103 -31.18 -6.28 0.54
CA GLU A 103 -30.58 -5.02 0.07
C GLU A 103 -29.06 -5.18 -0.10
N ARG A 104 -28.42 -5.85 0.85
CA ARG A 104 -26.99 -6.17 0.81
C ARG A 104 -26.63 -6.97 -0.44
N SER A 105 -27.38 -8.04 -0.74
CA SER A 105 -27.14 -8.83 -1.95
C SER A 105 -27.31 -8.01 -3.23
N ARG A 106 -28.32 -7.14 -3.31
CA ARG A 106 -28.52 -6.25 -4.47
C ARG A 106 -27.44 -5.19 -4.60
N SER A 107 -27.00 -4.60 -3.49
CA SER A 107 -25.91 -3.62 -3.45
C SER A 107 -24.59 -4.26 -3.92
N TRP A 108 -24.34 -5.50 -3.50
CA TRP A 108 -23.19 -6.28 -3.96
C TRP A 108 -23.26 -6.61 -5.46
N GLU A 109 -24.42 -7.06 -5.94
CA GLU A 109 -24.66 -7.30 -7.37
C GLU A 109 -24.40 -6.04 -8.20
N ASN A 110 -24.96 -4.90 -7.77
CA ASN A 110 -24.80 -3.64 -8.45
C ASN A 110 -23.34 -3.15 -8.46
N TRP A 111 -22.64 -3.28 -7.34
CA TRP A 111 -21.22 -2.98 -7.25
C TRP A 111 -20.40 -3.84 -8.22
N ARG A 112 -20.66 -5.15 -8.27
CA ARG A 112 -19.98 -6.06 -9.21
C ARG A 112 -20.24 -5.69 -10.67
N ASN A 113 -21.49 -5.42 -11.02
CA ASN A 113 -21.87 -4.98 -12.36
C ASN A 113 -21.23 -3.63 -12.73
N THR A 114 -21.08 -2.73 -11.76
CA THR A 114 -20.39 -1.44 -11.96
C THR A 114 -18.91 -1.65 -12.26
N ILE A 115 -18.24 -2.53 -11.52
CA ILE A 115 -16.84 -2.89 -11.77
C ILE A 115 -16.67 -3.55 -13.14
N GLU A 116 -17.55 -4.50 -13.47
CA GLU A 116 -17.52 -5.17 -14.77
C GLU A 116 -17.75 -4.19 -15.91
N ALA A 117 -18.71 -3.26 -15.77
CA ALA A 117 -18.95 -2.21 -16.75
C ALA A 117 -17.75 -1.27 -16.90
N TYR A 118 -17.08 -0.91 -15.81
CA TYR A 118 -15.87 -0.11 -15.84
C TYR A 118 -14.74 -0.81 -16.61
N TRP A 119 -14.43 -2.07 -16.27
CA TRP A 119 -13.37 -2.83 -16.96
C TRP A 119 -13.72 -3.17 -18.41
N SER A 120 -15.01 -3.21 -18.76
CA SER A 120 -15.50 -3.35 -20.13
C SER A 120 -15.52 -2.03 -20.91
N SER A 121 -15.35 -0.89 -20.24
CA SER A 121 -15.32 0.43 -20.89
C SER A 121 -14.01 0.64 -21.66
N PRO A 122 -13.95 1.60 -22.61
CA PRO A 122 -12.70 1.91 -23.32
C PRO A 122 -11.55 2.30 -22.37
N GLU A 123 -11.84 3.00 -21.28
CA GLU A 123 -10.84 3.38 -20.27
C GLU A 123 -10.28 2.13 -19.55
N GLY A 124 -11.16 1.26 -19.04
CA GLY A 124 -10.75 0.01 -18.39
C GLY A 124 -9.99 -0.92 -19.32
N GLN A 125 -10.40 -1.01 -20.60
CA GLN A 125 -9.69 -1.79 -21.62
C GLN A 125 -8.32 -1.20 -21.96
N GLN A 126 -8.16 0.13 -21.96
CA GLN A 126 -6.86 0.76 -22.16
C GLN A 126 -5.90 0.44 -21.01
N ILE A 127 -6.37 0.50 -19.76
CA ILE A 127 -5.56 0.13 -18.58
C ILE A 127 -5.16 -1.34 -18.67
N ALA A 128 -6.12 -2.24 -18.91
CA ALA A 128 -5.84 -3.66 -19.04
C ALA A 128 -4.86 -3.99 -20.18
N ALA A 129 -5.00 -3.31 -21.33
CA ALA A 129 -4.07 -3.46 -22.45
C ALA A 129 -2.66 -2.95 -22.12
N ALA A 130 -2.55 -1.84 -21.36
CA ALA A 130 -1.27 -1.31 -20.91
C ALA A 130 -0.60 -2.27 -19.91
N GLU A 131 -1.35 -2.83 -18.96
CA GLU A 131 -0.84 -3.84 -18.02
C GLU A 131 -0.36 -5.10 -18.74
N GLN A 132 -1.14 -5.62 -19.69
CA GLN A 132 -0.74 -6.77 -20.51
C GLN A 132 0.51 -6.50 -21.36
N ALA A 133 0.62 -5.29 -21.92
CA ALA A 133 1.81 -4.89 -22.67
C ALA A 133 3.04 -4.82 -21.77
N ALA A 134 2.90 -4.26 -20.55
CA ALA A 134 3.99 -4.19 -19.58
C ALA A 134 4.40 -5.59 -19.09
N ASP A 135 3.44 -6.49 -18.83
CA ASP A 135 3.73 -7.87 -18.44
C ASP A 135 4.43 -8.65 -19.58
N ALA A 136 4.03 -8.43 -20.84
CA ALA A 136 4.68 -9.03 -22.00
C ALA A 136 6.12 -8.49 -22.21
N GLU A 137 6.31 -7.17 -22.10
CA GLU A 137 7.63 -6.54 -22.16
C GLU A 137 8.54 -7.07 -21.05
N PHE A 138 8.00 -7.20 -19.83
CA PHE A 138 8.71 -7.77 -18.69
C PHE A 138 9.10 -9.23 -18.94
N ALA A 139 8.20 -10.06 -19.47
CA ALA A 139 8.49 -11.46 -19.78
C ALA A 139 9.61 -11.59 -20.82
N ASP A 140 9.56 -10.80 -21.89
CA ASP A 140 10.61 -10.75 -22.92
C ASP A 140 11.95 -10.31 -22.31
N TRP A 141 11.96 -9.23 -21.53
CA TRP A 141 13.16 -8.76 -20.85
C TRP A 141 13.73 -9.83 -19.91
N LEU A 142 12.89 -10.56 -19.18
CA LEU A 142 13.33 -11.60 -18.24
C LEU A 142 14.09 -12.73 -18.96
N THR A 143 13.75 -13.06 -20.21
CA THR A 143 14.48 -14.07 -21.00
C THR A 143 15.94 -13.69 -21.28
N THR A 144 16.27 -12.40 -21.17
CA THR A 144 17.63 -11.88 -21.36
C THR A 144 18.46 -11.91 -20.07
N GLN A 145 17.86 -12.29 -18.94
CA GLN A 145 18.51 -12.31 -17.63
C GLN A 145 19.03 -13.70 -17.30
N ASP A 146 20.35 -13.85 -17.27
CA ASP A 146 20.99 -15.12 -16.90
C ASP A 146 20.71 -15.46 -15.43
N SER A 147 20.35 -16.73 -15.17
CA SER A 147 20.13 -17.27 -13.82
C SER A 147 19.11 -16.51 -12.97
N VAL A 148 18.10 -15.92 -13.62
CA VAL A 148 16.99 -15.23 -12.94
C VAL A 148 15.66 -15.85 -13.36
N THR A 149 14.87 -16.25 -12.38
CA THR A 149 13.44 -16.48 -12.52
C THR A 149 12.72 -15.57 -11.55
N MET A 150 11.63 -14.95 -11.97
CA MET A 150 10.84 -14.10 -11.09
C MET A 150 9.43 -13.95 -11.61
N SER A 151 8.50 -13.84 -10.67
CA SER A 151 7.11 -13.53 -10.93
C SER A 151 6.61 -12.50 -9.93
N ARG A 152 5.73 -11.63 -10.41
CA ARG A 152 4.94 -10.74 -9.57
C ARG A 152 3.70 -11.49 -9.11
N LEU A 153 3.45 -11.50 -7.82
CA LEU A 153 2.18 -11.98 -7.27
C LEU A 153 1.21 -10.80 -7.36
N ALA A 154 0.44 -10.74 -8.44
CA ALA A 154 -0.58 -9.71 -8.61
C ALA A 154 -1.81 -10.02 -7.75
N ASP A 155 -2.31 -9.01 -7.02
CA ASP A 155 -3.70 -8.55 -7.17
C ASP A 155 -4.08 -7.38 -6.24
N PHE A 156 -3.34 -7.08 -5.17
CA PHE A 156 -3.54 -5.87 -4.35
C PHE A 156 -2.27 -5.54 -3.56
N ALA A 157 -2.19 -4.32 -3.01
CA ALA A 157 -1.16 -4.00 -2.01
C ALA A 157 -1.24 -5.01 -0.84
N PRO A 158 -0.11 -5.57 -0.37
CA PRO A 158 1.27 -5.23 -0.73
C PRO A 158 1.74 -5.75 -2.09
N GLU A 159 2.57 -4.99 -2.79
CA GLU A 159 3.28 -5.49 -3.96
C GLU A 159 4.26 -6.58 -3.55
N GLN A 160 4.23 -7.72 -4.24
CA GLN A 160 5.02 -8.89 -3.91
C GLN A 160 5.66 -9.49 -5.16
N TRP A 161 6.93 -9.87 -5.00
CA TRP A 161 7.70 -10.57 -6.02
C TRP A 161 8.39 -11.78 -5.41
N THR A 162 8.47 -12.86 -6.17
CA THR A 162 9.19 -14.06 -5.76
C THR A 162 9.89 -14.69 -6.94
N GLY A 163 10.86 -15.55 -6.69
CA GLY A 163 11.60 -16.25 -7.72
C GLY A 163 12.93 -16.78 -7.22
N GLU A 164 13.85 -16.99 -8.14
CA GLU A 164 15.21 -17.46 -7.89
C GLU A 164 16.22 -16.60 -8.65
N ILE A 165 17.25 -16.11 -7.97
CA ILE A 165 18.36 -15.35 -8.55
C ILE A 165 19.67 -16.02 -8.15
N ASP A 166 20.45 -16.44 -9.15
CA ASP A 166 21.75 -17.08 -8.97
C ASP A 166 21.73 -18.28 -7.99
N GLY A 167 20.62 -19.04 -7.98
CA GLY A 167 20.41 -20.21 -7.12
C GLY A 167 19.80 -19.91 -5.75
N HIS A 168 19.50 -18.64 -5.44
CA HIS A 168 18.88 -18.21 -4.20
C HIS A 168 17.42 -17.83 -4.42
N ARG A 169 16.52 -18.49 -3.69
CA ARG A 169 15.10 -18.16 -3.75
C ARG A 169 14.85 -16.88 -2.98
N PHE A 170 14.02 -15.98 -3.49
CA PHE A 170 13.77 -14.71 -2.83
C PHE A 170 12.27 -14.40 -2.67
N GLU A 171 11.98 -13.58 -1.68
CA GLU A 171 10.72 -12.85 -1.54
C GLU A 171 11.04 -11.36 -1.40
N PHE A 172 10.40 -10.53 -2.21
CA PHE A 172 10.35 -9.09 -2.04
C PHE A 172 8.92 -8.70 -1.70
N ARG A 173 8.77 -7.77 -0.76
CA ARG A 173 7.48 -7.23 -0.36
C ARG A 173 7.56 -5.74 -0.13
N GLU A 174 6.71 -4.98 -0.82
CA GLU A 174 6.46 -3.57 -0.56
C GLU A 174 5.09 -3.39 0.10
N ARG A 175 5.06 -2.65 1.21
CA ARG A 175 3.82 -2.24 1.87
C ARG A 175 3.96 -0.82 2.41
N HIS A 176 3.02 0.05 2.03
CA HIS A 176 2.93 1.43 2.53
C HIS A 176 4.21 2.27 2.30
N GLY A 177 4.83 2.11 1.13
CA GLY A 177 6.05 2.81 0.76
C GLY A 177 7.33 2.20 1.36
N GLN A 178 7.23 1.09 2.09
CA GLN A 178 8.35 0.39 2.70
C GLN A 178 8.54 -0.96 2.03
N TRP A 179 9.77 -1.30 1.66
CA TRP A 179 10.09 -2.59 1.06
C TRP A 179 11.07 -3.38 1.92
N ASN A 180 11.03 -4.70 1.77
CA ASN A 180 11.97 -5.66 2.36
C ASN A 180 12.27 -6.78 1.36
N ILE A 181 13.47 -7.37 1.46
CA ILE A 181 13.90 -8.53 0.68
C ILE A 181 14.43 -9.59 1.63
N GLU A 182 13.94 -10.81 1.44
CA GLU A 182 14.44 -12.01 2.09
C GLU A 182 14.90 -13.02 1.04
N ILE A 183 15.92 -13.80 1.37
CA ILE A 183 16.39 -14.93 0.54
C ILE A 183 16.39 -16.23 1.34
N ASP A 184 16.30 -17.34 0.62
CA ASP A 184 16.40 -18.71 1.13
C ASP A 184 15.44 -19.02 2.27
N GLN A 185 14.18 -18.58 2.10
CA GLN A 185 13.11 -18.85 3.04
C GLN A 185 12.92 -20.35 3.29
N HIS A 186 12.79 -20.69 4.56
CA HIS A 186 12.53 -22.04 5.04
C HIS A 186 11.40 -22.04 6.08
N PRO A 187 10.73 -23.18 6.30
CA PRO A 187 9.76 -23.29 7.37
C PRO A 187 10.40 -22.92 8.71
N SER A 188 9.76 -22.00 9.44
CA SER A 188 10.29 -21.45 10.69
C SER A 188 9.97 -22.31 11.92
N GLY A 189 9.10 -23.31 11.79
CA GLY A 189 8.49 -24.01 12.92
C GLY A 189 7.44 -23.18 13.68
N ARG A 190 7.18 -21.93 13.26
CA ARG A 190 6.13 -21.08 13.83
C ARG A 190 4.90 -21.12 12.95
N TYR A 191 3.74 -21.21 13.59
CA TYR A 191 2.44 -21.28 12.91
C TYR A 191 1.60 -20.05 13.22
N ILE A 192 0.87 -19.56 12.21
CA ILE A 192 -0.14 -18.52 12.36
C ILE A 192 -1.50 -19.05 11.96
N GLN A 193 -2.55 -18.53 12.59
CA GLN A 193 -3.91 -18.76 12.12
C GLN A 193 -4.18 -17.90 10.89
N HIS A 194 -4.49 -18.55 9.78
CA HIS A 194 -4.90 -17.92 8.55
C HIS A 194 -6.36 -18.26 8.25
N VAL A 195 -7.14 -17.28 7.77
CA VAL A 195 -8.53 -17.52 7.35
C VAL A 195 -8.51 -18.40 6.10
N ALA A 196 -8.94 -19.65 6.24
CA ALA A 196 -9.00 -20.63 5.17
C ALA A 196 -10.30 -20.52 4.36
N GLY A 197 -11.31 -19.84 4.90
CA GLY A 197 -12.59 -19.62 4.24
C GLY A 197 -13.65 -19.14 5.21
N THR A 198 -14.88 -19.17 4.75
CA THR A 198 -16.07 -18.89 5.54
C THR A 198 -17.05 -20.03 5.34
N ASP A 199 -17.55 -20.60 6.43
CA ASP A 199 -18.59 -21.62 6.40
C ASP A 199 -19.92 -21.02 5.89
N PRO A 200 -20.88 -21.85 5.44
CA PRO A 200 -22.17 -21.40 4.93
C PRO A 200 -23.00 -20.55 5.92
N ASP A 201 -22.74 -20.67 7.22
CA ASP A 201 -23.38 -19.88 8.27
C ASP A 201 -22.67 -18.53 8.55
N GLY A 202 -21.60 -18.22 7.82
CA GLY A 202 -20.83 -16.99 7.97
C GLY A 202 -19.67 -17.10 8.97
N THR A 203 -19.44 -18.27 9.58
CA THR A 203 -18.33 -18.46 10.51
C THR A 203 -16.99 -18.52 9.78
N LEU A 204 -15.99 -17.76 10.23
CA LEU A 204 -14.65 -17.83 9.66
C LEU A 204 -13.96 -19.15 10.04
N VAL A 205 -13.49 -19.88 9.05
CA VAL A 205 -12.71 -21.09 9.24
C VAL A 205 -11.24 -20.72 9.25
N TYR A 206 -10.53 -21.07 10.32
CA TYR A 206 -9.09 -20.84 10.46
C TYR A 206 -8.31 -22.13 10.20
N ARG A 207 -7.16 -22.01 9.54
CA ARG A 207 -6.17 -23.09 9.41
C ARG A 207 -4.82 -22.57 9.86
N GLU A 208 -4.05 -23.42 10.51
CA GLU A 208 -2.65 -23.15 10.81
C GLU A 208 -1.81 -23.18 9.52
N ARG A 209 -1.08 -22.10 9.29
CA ARG A 209 -0.08 -22.00 8.23
C ARG A 209 1.27 -21.76 8.88
N GLU A 210 2.25 -22.57 8.51
CA GLU A 210 3.63 -22.33 8.94
C GLU A 210 4.16 -21.05 8.27
N ILE A 211 4.83 -20.22 9.05
CA ILE A 211 5.53 -19.04 8.55
C ILE A 211 6.82 -19.51 7.90
N GLU A 212 7.11 -19.01 6.71
CA GLU A 212 8.43 -19.13 6.10
C GLU A 212 9.28 -17.93 6.51
N GLU A 213 10.53 -18.16 6.89
CA GLU A 213 11.49 -17.11 7.28
C GLU A 213 12.80 -17.36 6.53
N GLY A 214 13.41 -16.29 6.01
CA GLY A 214 14.68 -16.35 5.29
C GLY A 214 15.73 -15.41 5.87
N GLU A 215 16.87 -15.31 5.20
CA GLU A 215 17.86 -14.27 5.49
C GLU A 215 17.32 -12.93 5.00
N HIS A 216 17.15 -11.98 5.92
CA HIS A 216 16.81 -10.60 5.57
C HIS A 216 18.04 -9.86 5.03
N ILE A 217 18.02 -9.52 3.74
CA ILE A 217 19.19 -8.91 3.07
C ILE A 217 19.07 -7.40 2.89
N GLY A 218 17.87 -6.83 3.10
CA GLY A 218 17.70 -5.39 3.05
C GLY A 218 16.25 -4.93 3.19
N SER A 219 16.12 -3.67 3.60
CA SER A 219 14.87 -2.92 3.66
C SER A 219 15.11 -1.47 3.25
N GLY A 220 14.06 -0.80 2.81
CA GLY A 220 14.13 0.61 2.46
C GLY A 220 12.79 1.17 2.04
N THR A 221 12.81 2.25 1.27
CA THR A 221 11.60 2.96 0.85
C THR A 221 11.42 2.97 -0.66
N THR A 222 10.21 3.19 -1.13
CA THR A 222 9.94 3.38 -2.57
C THR A 222 10.56 4.68 -3.11
N ALA A 223 11.09 5.55 -2.25
CA ALA A 223 11.85 6.74 -2.62
C ALA A 223 13.35 6.46 -2.81
N ASP A 224 13.80 5.23 -2.59
CA ASP A 224 15.21 4.87 -2.75
C ASP A 224 15.63 4.98 -4.21
N GLU A 225 16.88 5.42 -4.42
CA GLU A 225 17.45 5.52 -5.76
C GLU A 225 17.42 4.17 -6.48
N GLY A 226 16.96 4.18 -7.72
CA GLY A 226 16.86 2.99 -8.57
C GLY A 226 15.62 2.13 -8.31
N TYR A 227 14.74 2.48 -7.37
CA TYR A 227 13.52 1.71 -7.09
C TYR A 227 12.63 1.50 -8.32
N GLY A 228 12.51 2.55 -9.15
CA GLY A 228 11.80 2.48 -10.43
C GLY A 228 10.30 2.64 -10.33
N SER A 229 9.68 2.87 -11.49
CA SER A 229 8.23 3.03 -11.68
C SER A 229 7.64 1.97 -12.61
N THR A 230 8.48 1.32 -13.41
CA THR A 230 8.10 0.22 -14.31
C THR A 230 8.42 -1.15 -13.71
N LEU A 231 7.80 -2.21 -14.23
CA LEU A 231 8.08 -3.59 -13.83
C LEU A 231 9.55 -3.97 -14.02
N ILE A 232 10.14 -3.58 -15.14
CA ILE A 232 11.54 -3.87 -15.46
C ILE A 232 12.49 -3.12 -14.53
N GLU A 233 12.24 -1.84 -14.24
CA GLU A 233 13.07 -1.10 -13.28
C GLU A 233 12.99 -1.72 -11.88
N ARG A 234 11.78 -2.12 -11.44
CA ARG A 234 11.58 -2.78 -10.14
C ARG A 234 12.32 -4.12 -10.08
N ALA A 235 12.21 -4.93 -11.13
CA ALA A 235 12.92 -6.20 -11.24
C ALA A 235 14.44 -6.01 -11.22
N ARG A 236 14.96 -5.03 -11.96
CA ARG A 236 16.40 -4.68 -11.94
C ARG A 236 16.86 -4.27 -10.55
N PHE A 237 16.07 -3.46 -9.85
CA PHE A 237 16.34 -3.08 -8.47
C PHE A 237 16.49 -4.30 -7.56
N ILE A 238 15.53 -5.22 -7.62
CA ILE A 238 15.54 -6.45 -6.81
C ILE A 238 16.77 -7.31 -7.13
N ILE A 239 17.03 -7.55 -8.42
CA ILE A 239 18.19 -8.34 -8.88
C ILE A 239 19.50 -7.71 -8.40
N ASP A 240 19.65 -6.39 -8.55
CA ASP A 240 20.87 -5.69 -8.15
C ASP A 240 21.12 -5.77 -6.65
N LYS A 241 20.06 -5.61 -5.82
CA LYS A 241 20.16 -5.78 -4.36
C LYS A 241 20.63 -7.17 -3.97
N ILE A 242 20.02 -8.21 -4.56
CA ILE A 242 20.37 -9.60 -4.26
C ILE A 242 21.79 -9.91 -4.73
N ARG A 243 22.14 -9.60 -5.99
CA ARG A 243 23.49 -9.85 -6.54
C ARG A 243 24.57 -9.10 -5.79
N THR A 244 24.32 -7.85 -5.42
CA THR A 244 25.25 -7.07 -4.58
C THR A 244 25.46 -7.74 -3.23
N HIS A 245 24.39 -8.23 -2.60
CA HIS A 245 24.48 -8.96 -1.33
C HIS A 245 25.30 -10.25 -1.48
N LEU A 246 24.98 -11.11 -2.45
CA LEU A 246 25.70 -12.37 -2.70
C LEU A 246 27.17 -12.14 -3.04
N THR A 247 27.46 -11.10 -3.83
CA THR A 247 28.85 -10.70 -4.15
C THR A 247 29.60 -10.28 -2.89
N ARG A 248 28.97 -9.56 -1.97
CA ARG A 248 29.60 -9.14 -0.69
C ARG A 248 29.93 -10.34 0.20
N GLN A 249 29.07 -11.34 0.26
CA GLN A 249 29.31 -12.53 1.08
C GLN A 249 30.56 -13.32 0.64
N THR A 250 30.86 -13.35 -0.66
CA THR A 250 31.98 -14.14 -1.21
C THR A 250 33.22 -13.32 -1.52
N CYS A 251 33.12 -11.98 -1.53
CA CYS A 251 34.22 -11.08 -1.87
C CYS A 251 35.35 -11.16 -0.83
N ARG A 252 36.46 -11.83 -1.18
CA ARG A 252 37.69 -11.82 -0.36
C ARG A 252 38.60 -10.62 -0.60
N TYR A 253 38.35 -9.86 -1.67
CA TYR A 253 39.22 -8.73 -2.07
C TYR A 253 39.36 -7.67 -0.97
N HIS A 254 38.26 -7.37 -0.26
CA HIS A 254 38.27 -6.41 0.85
C HIS A 254 38.81 -6.98 2.17
N LEU A 255 39.07 -8.29 2.25
CA LEU A 255 39.68 -8.92 3.41
C LEU A 255 41.19 -9.07 3.21
N ASP A 256 41.62 -9.39 1.99
CA ASP A 256 43.00 -9.82 1.71
C ASP A 256 43.89 -8.74 1.04
N THR A 257 43.30 -7.68 0.47
CA THR A 257 44.03 -6.77 -0.46
C THR A 257 43.89 -5.28 -0.16
N MET A 258 43.32 -4.93 1.01
CA MET A 258 43.00 -3.53 1.34
C MET A 258 44.23 -2.65 1.56
N GLU A 259 45.32 -3.18 2.14
CA GLU A 259 46.58 -2.43 2.24
C GLU A 259 47.16 -2.11 0.85
N HIS A 260 46.94 -3.00 -0.12
CA HIS A 260 47.38 -2.81 -1.49
C HIS A 260 46.54 -1.73 -2.20
N LEU A 261 45.23 -1.69 -1.96
CA LEU A 261 44.34 -0.62 -2.44
C LEU A 261 44.68 0.73 -1.82
N ASP A 262 44.90 0.78 -0.51
CA ASP A 262 45.28 2.00 0.21
C ASP A 262 46.60 2.57 -0.34
N ALA A 263 47.56 1.69 -0.63
CA ALA A 263 48.83 2.07 -1.26
C ALA A 263 48.66 2.58 -2.71
N LEU A 264 47.75 1.99 -3.48
CA LEU A 264 47.51 2.35 -4.89
C LEU A 264 46.72 3.67 -5.02
N LEU A 265 45.80 3.93 -4.08
CA LEU A 265 45.00 5.16 -4.03
C LEU A 265 45.69 6.31 -3.28
N GLY A 266 46.76 6.02 -2.53
CA GLY A 266 47.44 6.99 -1.67
C GLY A 266 46.58 7.49 -0.50
N ALA A 267 45.45 6.83 -0.23
CA ALA A 267 44.52 7.16 0.84
C ALA A 267 43.73 5.90 1.23
N PRO A 268 43.24 5.81 2.48
CA PRO A 268 42.43 4.68 2.91
C PRO A 268 41.16 4.55 2.06
N ALA A 269 41.00 3.42 1.36
CA ALA A 269 39.81 3.06 0.64
C ALA A 269 38.64 2.96 1.64
N ARG A 270 37.61 3.78 1.46
CA ARG A 270 36.40 3.77 2.32
C ARG A 270 35.39 2.70 1.92
N TRP A 271 35.54 2.13 0.73
CA TRP A 271 34.67 1.12 0.17
C TRP A 271 35.44 0.18 -0.76
N CYS A 272 34.99 -1.08 -0.88
CA CYS A 272 35.56 -2.06 -1.79
C CYS A 272 35.08 -1.81 -3.23
N PRO A 273 35.97 -1.65 -4.23
CA PRO A 273 35.56 -1.38 -5.61
C PRO A 273 34.86 -2.56 -6.29
N LEU A 274 35.03 -3.78 -5.78
CA LEU A 274 34.41 -4.98 -6.38
C LEU A 274 33.03 -5.30 -5.80
N CYS A 275 32.77 -5.03 -4.51
CA CYS A 275 31.50 -5.41 -3.86
C CYS A 275 30.77 -4.23 -3.19
N GLY A 276 31.35 -3.03 -3.21
CA GLY A 276 30.76 -1.83 -2.62
C GLY A 276 30.67 -1.84 -1.08
N ALA A 277 31.24 -2.85 -0.40
CA ALA A 277 31.24 -2.92 1.06
C ALA A 277 31.98 -1.70 1.66
N ARG A 278 31.32 -0.97 2.57
CA ARG A 278 31.90 0.19 3.26
C ARG A 278 32.70 -0.26 4.49
N ARG A 279 33.82 0.41 4.78
CA ARG A 279 34.53 0.23 6.05
C ARG A 279 33.78 0.98 7.16
N ALA A 280 33.70 0.37 8.35
CA ALA A 280 33.37 1.12 9.55
C ALA A 280 34.41 2.23 9.70
N SER A 281 33.95 3.47 9.97
CA SER A 281 34.89 4.53 10.34
C SER A 281 35.56 4.16 11.66
N PRO A 282 36.87 4.45 11.82
CA PRO A 282 37.54 4.27 13.10
C PRO A 282 36.87 5.09 14.21
#